data_AF-A0A838E641-F1
#
_entry.id   AF-A0A838E641-F1
#
_cell.length_a   1.000
_cell.length_b   1.000
_cell.length_c   1.000
_cell.angle_alpha   90.00
_cell.angle_beta   90.00
_cell.angle_gamma   90.00
#
_symmetry.space_group_name_H-M   'P 1'
#
loop_
_entity.id
_entity.type
_entity.pdbx_description
1 polymer ?
#
loop_
_entity_poly.entity_id
_entity_poly.type
_entity_poly.pdbx_seq_one_letter_code
_entity_poly.pdbx_strand_id
1 'polypeptide(L)' 'MTSTRFGALVGLALGAIVVFAGFAEAALVAFLTAVGFVVGLVLDGRLDLTDYLGHRQNR' A
#
# COMPACT_ATOMS: atom_id res chain seq x y z
N MET A 1 6.54 15.81 14.49
CA MET A 1 7.50 16.25 13.43
C MET A 1 7.86 15.15 12.42
N THR A 2 7.62 13.86 12.69
CA THR A 2 8.00 12.76 11.76
C THR A 2 7.06 12.64 10.55
N SER A 3 5.75 12.80 10.72
CA SER A 3 4.77 12.62 9.62
C SER A 3 4.95 13.59 8.46
N THR A 4 5.35 14.84 8.71
CA THR A 4 5.58 15.82 7.64
C THR A 4 6.77 15.45 6.76
N ARG A 5 7.87 14.97 7.37
CA ARG A 5 9.05 14.52 6.62
C ARG A 5 8.77 13.23 5.86
N PHE A 6 8.02 12.32 6.46
CA PHE A 6 7.59 11.09 5.80
C PHE A 6 6.68 11.39 4.60
N GLY A 7 5.69 12.27 4.77
CA GLY A 7 4.83 12.72 3.68
C GLY A 7 5.61 13.39 2.54
N ALA A 8 6.60 14.23 2.87
CA ALA A 8 7.46 14.86 1.86
C ALA A 8 8.32 13.85 1.09
N LEU A 9 8.89 12.84 1.78
CA LEU A 9 9.67 11.78 1.14
C LEU A 9 8.81 10.91 0.22
N VAL A 10 7.61 10.53 0.69
CA VAL A 10 6.66 9.73 -0.11
C VAL A 10 6.22 10.53 -1.34
N GLY A 11 5.87 11.81 -1.18
CA GLY A 11 5.48 12.68 -2.29
C GLY A 11 6.60 12.88 -3.31
N LEU A 12 7.84 13.06 -2.86
CA LEU A 12 9.01 13.21 -3.74
C LEU A 12 9.32 11.93 -4.51
N ALA A 13 9.24 10.77 -3.86
CA ALA A 13 9.42 9.48 -4.52
C ALA A 13 8.36 9.25 -5.59
N LEU A 14 7.08 9.45 -5.26
CA LEU A 14 5.96 9.30 -6.19
C LEU A 14 6.08 10.27 -7.38
N GLY A 15 6.42 11.54 -7.12
CA GLY A 15 6.62 12.54 -8.17
C GLY A 15 7.79 12.19 -9.10
N ALA A 16 8.90 11.67 -8.56
CA ALA A 16 10.03 11.21 -9.37
C ALA A 16 9.63 10.05 -10.29
N ILE A 17 8.92 9.05 -9.77
CA ILE A 17 8.45 7.91 -10.58
C ILE A 17 7.61 8.40 -11.76
N VAL A 18 6.67 9.32 -11.53
CA VAL A 18 5.79 9.88 -12.57
C VAL A 18 6.56 10.63 -13.66
N VAL A 19 7.63 11.35 -13.30
CA VAL A 19 8.42 12.14 -14.24
C VAL A 19 9.38 11.29 -15.08
N PHE A 20 10.01 10.28 -14.49
CA PHE A 20 11.09 9.52 -15.14
C PHE A 20 10.64 8.26 -15.87
N ALA A 21 9.57 7.61 -15.42
CA ALA A 21 9.07 6.36 -15.96
C ALA A 21 7.61 6.62 -16.30
N GLY A 22 7.25 7.03 -17.53
CA GLY A 22 5.97 7.65 -17.88
C GLY A 22 4.66 6.97 -17.39
N PHE A 23 3.51 7.50 -17.80
CA PHE A 23 2.19 7.19 -17.20
C PHE A 23 1.91 5.69 -16.94
N ALA A 24 2.30 4.80 -17.86
CA ALA A 24 2.13 3.35 -17.70
C ALA A 24 2.98 2.75 -16.57
N GLU A 25 4.23 3.19 -16.43
CA GLU A 25 5.15 2.72 -15.40
C GLU A 25 4.75 3.29 -14.03
N ALA A 26 4.34 4.56 -14.00
CA ALA A 26 3.77 5.18 -12.80
C ALA A 26 2.50 4.47 -12.31
N ALA A 27 1.60 4.09 -13.23
CA ALA A 27 0.39 3.33 -12.90
C ALA A 27 0.72 1.93 -12.35
N LEU A 28 1.74 1.25 -12.91
CA LEU A 28 2.17 -0.07 -12.43
C LEU A 28 2.80 0.01 -11.03
N VAL A 29 3.64 1.02 -10.78
CA VAL A 29 4.21 1.24 -9.44
C VAL A 29 3.13 1.61 -8.43
N ALA A 30 2.17 2.47 -8.80
CA ALA A 30 1.03 2.80 -7.95
C ALA A 30 0.21 1.56 -7.61
N PHE A 31 -0.04 0.70 -8.59
CA PHE A 31 -0.73 -0.58 -8.39
C PHE A 31 0.04 -1.51 -7.44
N LEU A 32 1.34 -1.71 -7.66
CA LEU A 32 2.17 -2.56 -6.81
C LEU A 32 2.25 -2.02 -5.38
N THR A 33 2.34 -0.70 -5.23
CA THR A 33 2.33 -0.02 -3.93
C THR A 33 1.00 -0.24 -3.21
N ALA A 34 -0.13 -0.11 -3.93
CA ALA A 34 -1.44 -0.37 -3.37
C ALA A 34 -1.59 -1.84 -2.93
N VAL A 35 -1.11 -2.80 -3.73
CA VAL A 35 -1.11 -4.22 -3.35
C VAL A 35 -0.25 -4.46 -2.10
N GLY A 36 0.98 -3.94 -2.07
CA GLY A 36 1.86 -4.06 -0.91
C GLY A 36 1.28 -3.42 0.35
N PHE A 37 0.59 -2.28 0.20
CA PHE A 37 -0.11 -1.61 1.29
C PHE A 37 -1.25 -2.47 1.84
N VAL A 38 -2.08 -3.04 0.97
CA VAL A 38 -3.18 -3.94 1.38
C VAL A 38 -2.62 -5.18 2.08
N VAL A 39 -1.57 -5.80 1.54
CA VAL A 39 -0.91 -6.96 2.17
C VAL A 39 -0.32 -6.58 3.54
N GLY A 40 0.34 -5.43 3.63
CA GLY A 40 0.87 -4.92 4.91
C GLY A 40 -0.24 -4.68 5.92
N LEU A 41 -1.38 -4.13 5.49
CA LEU A 41 -2.54 -3.87 6.36
C LEU A 41 -3.22 -5.15 6.86
N VAL A 42 -3.20 -6.21 6.03
CA VAL A 42 -3.62 -7.57 6.40
C VAL A 42 -2.66 -8.19 7.42
N LEU A 43 -1.35 -8.06 7.21
CA LEU A 43 -0.34 -8.59 8.13
C LEU A 43 -0.28 -7.84 9.47
N ASP A 44 -0.55 -6.53 9.46
CA ASP A 44 -0.64 -5.70 10.67
C ASP A 44 -1.86 -6.07 11.54
N GLY A 45 -2.75 -6.96 11.06
CA GLY A 45 -3.98 -7.34 11.76
C GLY A 45 -5.01 -6.22 11.84
N ARG A 46 -4.73 -5.05 11.21
CA ARG A 46 -5.66 -3.93 11.05
C ARG A 46 -6.83 -4.30 10.15
N LEU A 47 -6.56 -5.07 9.10
CA LEU A 47 -7.56 -5.89 8.42
C LEU A 47 -7.53 -7.24 9.10
N ASP A 48 -8.33 -7.39 10.17
CA ASP A 48 -8.45 -8.66 10.87
C ASP A 48 -9.21 -9.66 9.97
N LEU A 49 -8.48 -10.24 9.01
CA LEU A 49 -8.98 -11.31 8.16
C LEU A 49 -9.32 -12.55 8.98
N THR A 50 -8.82 -12.67 10.23
CA THR A 50 -9.16 -13.76 11.15
C THR A 50 -10.66 -13.78 11.45
N ASP A 51 -11.28 -12.61 11.61
CA ASP A 51 -12.73 -12.50 11.84
C ASP A 51 -13.53 -12.94 10.60
N TYR A 52 -12.98 -12.67 9.40
CA TYR A 52 -13.63 -13.04 8.14
C TYR A 52 -13.37 -14.50 7.69
N LEU A 53 -12.21 -15.08 8.05
CA LEU A 53 -11.86 -16.48 7.72
C LEU A 53 -12.30 -17.49 8.80
N GLY A 54 -12.49 -17.07 10.05
CA GLY A 54 -12.91 -17.94 11.16
C GLY A 54 -14.34 -18.48 11.03
N HIS A 55 -15.21 -17.82 10.24
CA HIS A 55 -16.61 -18.26 10.09
C HIS A 55 -16.79 -19.51 9.21
N ARG A 56 -15.75 -20.01 8.54
CA ARG A 56 -15.86 -21.18 7.65
C ARG A 56 -15.54 -22.52 8.33
N GLN A 57 -15.07 -22.52 9.57
CA GLN A 57 -14.66 -23.75 10.26
C GLN A 57 -15.72 -24.32 11.21
N ASN A 58 -16.89 -23.68 11.35
CA ASN A 58 -17.99 -24.18 12.19
C ASN A 58 -19.19 -24.68 11.36
N ARG A 59 -18.97 -25.72 10.55
CA ARG A 59 -20.02 -26.59 10.03
C ARG A 59 -19.60 -28.05 10.07
#